data_AF-A0A0Q9Q5G3-F1
#
_entry.id   AF-A0A0Q9Q5G3-F1
#
_cell.length_a   1.000
_cell.length_b   1.000
_cell.length_c   1.000
_cell.angle_alpha   90.00
_cell.angle_beta   90.00
_cell.angle_gamma   90.00
#
_symmetry.space_group_name_H-M   'P 1'
#
loop_
_entity.id
_entity.type
_entity.pdbx_description
1 polymer ?
#
loop_
_entity_poly.entity_id
_entity_poly.type
_entity_poly.pdbx_seq_one_letter_code
_entity_poly.pdbx_strand_id
1 'polypeptide(L)'
;MEVTSQLEWNPVLADPTRTRQVKPRTLGKTMVMDKGLGMLVFQDLLQTSSSHVDMIKLGFGTSPLYPQSVLRSKISLAKENNILIYPGGTFLEVAVTQNAVDSFFDMILALGFNGIEISDGTIQMDRRQRNKLIARGLDEGLEVITEYGKKGWGSSIELAELIDTVLIDSELGASLVTIEARESGMGVGIFDGEGKCKDEELHSVLASISGDKLLWEAPLKTQQVHLINSLGPDIHLGNISPDEVIALEALRRGLRSDTLSLGSRKD
;
A
#
# COMPACT_ATOMS: atom_id res chain seq x y z
N MET A 1 -40.58 -19.09 19.55
CA MET A 1 -40.14 -18.18 18.47
C MET A 1 -38.96 -18.84 17.81
N GLU A 2 -39.16 -19.45 16.64
CA GLU A 2 -38.03 -19.90 15.83
C GLU A 2 -37.28 -18.65 15.37
N VAL A 3 -36.07 -18.47 15.90
CA VAL A 3 -35.14 -17.47 15.39
C VAL A 3 -34.70 -17.97 14.03
N THR A 4 -35.40 -17.54 12.99
CA THR A 4 -35.10 -17.81 11.57
C THR A 4 -34.09 -16.83 11.01
N SER A 5 -33.44 -16.00 11.83
CA SER A 5 -32.38 -15.13 11.33
C SER A 5 -31.17 -15.99 11.00
N GLN A 6 -30.85 -16.06 9.71
CA GLN A 6 -29.50 -16.38 9.27
C GLN A 6 -28.51 -15.56 10.12
N LEU A 7 -27.40 -16.17 10.53
CA LEU A 7 -26.35 -15.55 11.36
C LEU A 7 -25.57 -14.50 10.55
N GLU A 8 -26.27 -13.48 10.07
CA GLU A 8 -25.75 -12.40 9.24
C GLU A 8 -26.03 -11.06 9.92
N TRP A 9 -25.02 -10.18 9.91
CA TRP A 9 -25.20 -8.81 10.35
C TRP A 9 -26.13 -8.06 9.39
N ASN A 10 -26.96 -7.15 9.91
CA ASN A 10 -27.71 -6.24 9.06
C ASN A 10 -26.72 -5.47 8.15
N PRO A 11 -26.91 -5.44 6.81
CA PRO A 11 -25.94 -4.82 5.90
C PRO A 11 -25.62 -3.36 6.20
N VAL A 12 -26.60 -2.58 6.70
CA VAL A 12 -26.41 -1.18 7.09
C VAL A 12 -25.57 -1.06 8.36
N LEU A 13 -25.66 -2.03 9.27
CA LEU A 13 -24.82 -2.08 10.47
C LEU A 13 -23.41 -2.61 10.14
N ALA A 14 -23.27 -3.42 9.09
CA ALA A 14 -21.99 -3.96 8.65
C ALA A 14 -21.19 -2.99 7.77
N ASP A 15 -21.86 -2.12 7.03
CA ASP A 15 -21.27 -1.02 6.26
C ASP A 15 -22.21 0.20 6.18
N PRO A 16 -22.16 1.09 7.19
CA PRO A 16 -22.94 2.32 7.20
C PRO A 16 -22.73 3.23 5.98
N THR A 17 -21.54 3.29 5.39
CA THR A 17 -21.29 4.14 4.22
C THR A 17 -21.88 3.56 2.95
N ARG A 18 -22.01 2.22 2.88
CA ARG A 18 -22.50 1.46 1.71
C ARG A 18 -21.67 1.64 0.44
N THR A 19 -20.47 2.20 0.54
CA THR A 19 -19.59 2.46 -0.61
C THR A 19 -18.49 1.42 -0.76
N ARG A 20 -18.26 0.56 0.24
CA ARG A 20 -17.08 -0.29 0.28
C ARG A 20 -17.13 -1.37 -0.81
N GLN A 21 -16.16 -1.32 -1.72
CA GLN A 21 -15.99 -2.37 -2.73
C GLN A 21 -15.57 -3.72 -2.12
N VAL A 22 -16.07 -4.81 -2.70
CA VAL A 22 -15.57 -6.17 -2.47
C VAL A 22 -14.35 -6.45 -3.36
N LYS A 23 -13.57 -7.49 -3.03
CA LYS A 23 -12.44 -7.91 -3.87
C LYS A 23 -12.94 -8.54 -5.20
N PRO A 24 -12.19 -8.38 -6.31
CA PRO A 24 -10.97 -7.58 -6.46
C PRO A 24 -11.28 -6.08 -6.52
N ARG A 25 -10.57 -5.28 -5.70
CA ARG A 25 -10.84 -3.85 -5.57
C ARG A 25 -10.12 -3.03 -6.62
N THR A 26 -10.82 -2.04 -7.17
CA THR A 26 -10.21 -0.98 -7.99
C THR A 26 -9.95 0.28 -7.18
N LEU A 27 -10.73 0.52 -6.11
CA LEU A 27 -10.57 1.64 -5.18
C LEU A 27 -10.50 1.15 -3.72
N GLY A 28 -9.99 1.99 -2.83
CA GLY A 28 -9.96 1.72 -1.39
C GLY A 28 -9.04 0.54 -1.05
N LYS A 29 -7.91 0.42 -1.74
CA LYS A 29 -6.94 -0.67 -1.49
C LYS A 29 -6.26 -0.46 -0.14
N THR A 30 -5.97 -1.57 0.55
CA THR A 30 -5.18 -1.60 1.77
C THR A 30 -3.87 -2.36 1.49
N MET A 31 -2.74 -1.67 1.66
CA MET A 31 -1.42 -2.27 1.64
C MET A 31 -0.87 -2.40 3.06
N VAL A 32 -0.62 -3.64 3.48
CA VAL A 32 -0.07 -4.00 4.79
C VAL A 32 1.46 -4.04 4.73
N MET A 33 2.12 -3.46 5.72
CA MET A 33 3.56 -3.57 5.89
C MET A 33 3.91 -4.78 6.77
N ASP A 34 4.63 -5.74 6.21
CA ASP A 34 5.18 -6.88 6.95
C ASP A 34 6.70 -6.73 7.13
N LYS A 35 7.14 -6.60 8.38
CA LYS A 35 8.56 -6.38 8.73
C LYS A 35 9.24 -7.61 9.33
N GLY A 36 8.60 -8.77 9.31
CA GLY A 36 9.13 -9.95 10.01
C GLY A 36 8.10 -10.88 10.62
N LEU A 37 6.83 -10.86 10.17
CA LEU A 37 5.82 -11.72 10.76
C LEU A 37 6.20 -13.20 10.59
N GLY A 38 6.20 -13.93 11.71
CA GLY A 38 6.29 -15.39 11.70
C GLY A 38 5.07 -16.01 11.01
N MET A 39 5.22 -17.23 10.51
CA MET A 39 4.18 -17.88 9.69
C MET A 39 2.83 -17.99 10.41
N LEU A 40 2.82 -18.30 11.71
CA LEU A 40 1.57 -18.43 12.47
C LEU A 40 0.82 -17.10 12.59
N VAL A 41 1.54 -16.00 12.84
CA VAL A 41 0.94 -14.66 12.92
C VAL A 41 0.46 -14.21 11.54
N PHE A 42 1.21 -14.55 10.48
CA PHE A 42 0.80 -14.27 9.11
C PHE A 42 -0.47 -15.04 8.71
N GLN A 43 -0.60 -16.30 9.13
CA GLN A 43 -1.82 -17.10 8.94
C GLN A 43 -3.01 -16.50 9.69
N ASP A 44 -2.82 -16.12 10.96
CA ASP A 44 -3.85 -15.50 11.78
C ASP A 44 -4.36 -14.17 11.19
N LEU A 45 -3.44 -13.33 10.71
CA LEU A 45 -3.75 -12.10 9.98
C LEU A 45 -4.69 -12.37 8.80
N LEU A 46 -4.32 -13.32 7.93
CA LEU A 46 -5.08 -13.62 6.72
C LEU A 46 -6.40 -14.32 7.02
N GLN A 47 -6.44 -15.19 8.03
CA GLN A 47 -7.67 -15.83 8.49
C GLN A 47 -8.70 -14.79 8.94
N THR A 48 -8.26 -13.74 9.62
CA THR A 48 -9.16 -12.73 10.20
C THR A 48 -9.49 -11.60 9.22
N SER A 49 -8.54 -11.22 8.36
CA SER A 49 -8.61 -9.92 7.66
C SER A 49 -8.31 -9.97 6.16
N SER A 50 -8.09 -11.14 5.57
CA SER A 50 -7.76 -11.27 4.12
C SER A 50 -8.77 -10.60 3.20
N SER A 51 -10.05 -10.51 3.56
CA SER A 51 -11.07 -9.77 2.82
C SER A 51 -10.78 -8.27 2.72
N HIS A 52 -9.99 -7.71 3.64
CA HIS A 52 -9.71 -6.28 3.79
C HIS A 52 -8.26 -5.88 3.45
N VAL A 53 -7.40 -6.84 3.11
CA VAL A 53 -6.01 -6.62 2.67
C VAL A 53 -5.91 -6.84 1.18
N ASP A 54 -5.46 -5.86 0.40
CA ASP A 54 -5.30 -6.03 -1.05
C ASP A 54 -3.84 -6.30 -1.42
N MET A 55 -2.90 -5.79 -0.62
CA MET A 55 -1.48 -5.84 -0.90
C MET A 55 -0.67 -6.07 0.39
N ILE A 56 0.46 -6.76 0.30
CA ILE A 56 1.43 -6.96 1.38
C ILE A 56 2.82 -6.59 0.86
N LYS A 57 3.41 -5.56 1.45
CA LYS A 57 4.82 -5.18 1.22
C LYS A 57 5.68 -5.88 2.27
N LEU A 58 6.62 -6.72 1.83
CA LEU A 58 7.70 -7.20 2.71
C LEU A 58 8.72 -6.08 2.85
N GLY A 59 8.72 -5.42 4.00
CA GLY A 59 9.35 -4.12 4.20
C GLY A 59 10.82 -4.07 3.78
N PHE A 60 11.20 -2.93 3.17
CA PHE A 60 12.58 -2.56 2.86
C PHE A 60 13.39 -3.73 2.26
N GLY A 61 14.49 -4.14 2.91
CA GLY A 61 15.35 -5.25 2.51
C GLY A 61 15.16 -6.54 3.33
N THR A 62 13.95 -6.80 3.86
CA THR A 62 13.74 -7.97 4.76
C THR A 62 13.70 -9.32 4.04
N SER A 63 13.24 -9.37 2.79
CA SER A 63 13.06 -10.61 2.02
C SER A 63 14.22 -11.63 2.13
N PRO A 64 15.50 -11.26 1.94
CA PRO A 64 16.61 -12.22 2.05
C PRO A 64 16.91 -12.70 3.47
N LEU A 65 16.32 -12.09 4.50
CA LEU A 65 16.55 -12.44 5.91
C LEU A 65 15.61 -13.56 6.40
N TYR A 66 14.58 -13.89 5.64
CA TYR A 66 13.67 -14.99 5.98
C TYR A 66 14.29 -16.35 5.62
N PRO A 67 14.03 -17.41 6.40
CA PRO A 67 14.19 -18.76 5.91
C PRO A 67 13.37 -18.96 4.63
N GLN A 68 13.99 -19.49 3.58
CA GLN A 68 13.36 -19.57 2.24
C GLN A 68 12.03 -20.34 2.25
N SER A 69 11.91 -21.39 3.06
CA SER A 69 10.66 -22.16 3.22
C SER A 69 9.53 -21.32 3.81
N VAL A 70 9.83 -20.46 4.79
CA VAL A 70 8.87 -19.54 5.39
C VAL A 70 8.44 -18.50 4.38
N LEU A 71 9.39 -17.89 3.67
CA LEU A 71 9.09 -16.87 2.67
C LEU A 71 8.18 -17.40 1.55
N ARG A 72 8.51 -18.57 0.98
CA ARG A 72 7.67 -19.21 -0.05
C ARG A 72 6.26 -19.52 0.46
N SER A 73 6.15 -19.95 1.72
CA SER A 73 4.84 -20.24 2.34
C SER A 73 4.00 -18.97 2.51
N LYS A 74 4.61 -17.86 2.93
CA LYS A 74 3.92 -16.55 3.02
C LYS A 74 3.43 -16.09 1.66
N ILE A 75 4.27 -16.20 0.64
CA ILE A 75 3.93 -15.82 -0.74
C ILE A 75 2.77 -16.65 -1.29
N SER A 76 2.82 -17.99 -1.13
CA SER A 76 1.74 -18.87 -1.57
C SER A 76 0.42 -18.50 -0.89
N LEU A 77 0.44 -18.35 0.44
CA LEU A 77 -0.77 -18.08 1.22
C LEU A 77 -1.38 -16.71 0.89
N ALA A 78 -0.56 -15.68 0.67
CA ALA A 78 -1.05 -14.38 0.22
C ALA A 78 -1.76 -14.49 -1.15
N LYS A 79 -1.15 -15.19 -2.09
CA LYS A 79 -1.71 -15.39 -3.44
C LYS A 79 -3.00 -16.19 -3.43
N GLU A 80 -3.09 -17.24 -2.61
CA GLU A 80 -4.32 -18.02 -2.39
C GLU A 80 -5.49 -17.14 -1.89
N ASN A 81 -5.19 -16.04 -1.20
CA ASN A 81 -6.16 -15.06 -0.71
C ASN A 81 -6.38 -13.87 -1.67
N ASN A 82 -5.89 -13.96 -2.91
CA ASN A 82 -5.92 -12.88 -3.91
C ASN A 82 -5.31 -11.58 -3.37
N ILE A 83 -4.11 -11.68 -2.80
CA ILE A 83 -3.34 -10.55 -2.28
C ILE A 83 -2.09 -10.39 -3.13
N LEU A 84 -1.81 -9.15 -3.53
CA LEU A 84 -0.54 -8.80 -4.16
C LEU A 84 0.55 -8.82 -3.08
N ILE A 85 1.60 -9.62 -3.25
CA ILE A 85 2.74 -9.65 -2.33
C ILE A 85 4.02 -9.36 -3.08
N TYR A 86 4.82 -8.45 -2.53
CA TYR A 86 6.02 -7.94 -3.19
C TYR A 86 7.10 -7.51 -2.18
N PRO A 87 8.39 -7.55 -2.56
CA PRO A 87 9.48 -7.00 -1.76
C PRO A 87 9.45 -5.47 -1.78
N GLY A 88 9.89 -4.83 -0.69
CA GLY A 88 10.06 -3.38 -0.65
C GLY A 88 11.11 -2.89 -1.67
N GLY A 89 10.87 -1.72 -2.24
CA GLY A 89 11.67 -1.15 -3.32
C GLY A 89 13.11 -0.85 -2.90
N THR A 90 13.34 -0.59 -1.61
CA THR A 90 14.70 -0.48 -1.04
C THR A 90 15.55 -1.72 -1.34
N PHE A 91 14.96 -2.92 -1.41
CA PHE A 91 15.71 -4.13 -1.76
C PHE A 91 16.14 -4.14 -3.23
N LEU A 92 15.28 -3.66 -4.13
CA LEU A 92 15.64 -3.46 -5.53
C LEU A 92 16.73 -2.38 -5.67
N GLU A 93 16.66 -1.29 -4.90
CA GLU A 93 17.71 -0.26 -4.86
C GLU A 93 19.08 -0.84 -4.43
N VAL A 94 19.09 -1.79 -3.47
CA VAL A 94 20.31 -2.55 -3.10
C VAL A 94 20.81 -3.34 -4.30
N ALA A 95 19.94 -4.07 -5.01
CA ALA A 95 20.32 -4.84 -6.19
C ALA A 95 20.89 -3.95 -7.31
N VAL A 96 20.31 -2.77 -7.54
CA VAL A 96 20.82 -1.79 -8.51
C VAL A 96 22.22 -1.32 -8.10
N THR A 97 22.40 -0.92 -6.83
CA THR A 97 23.69 -0.43 -6.31
C THR A 97 24.80 -1.48 -6.38
N GLN A 98 24.44 -2.75 -6.20
CA GLN A 98 25.38 -3.87 -6.23
C GLN A 98 25.53 -4.51 -7.62
N ASN A 99 24.93 -3.95 -8.67
CA ASN A 99 24.89 -4.53 -10.03
C ASN A 99 24.37 -5.98 -10.05
N ALA A 100 23.39 -6.28 -9.20
CA ALA A 100 22.81 -7.62 -9.00
C ALA A 100 21.32 -7.69 -9.38
N VAL A 101 20.86 -6.79 -10.26
CA VAL A 101 19.45 -6.70 -10.68
C VAL A 101 18.97 -8.01 -11.30
N ASP A 102 19.78 -8.66 -12.13
CA ASP A 102 19.39 -9.94 -12.75
C ASP A 102 19.12 -11.02 -11.70
N SER A 103 20.07 -11.22 -10.78
CA SER A 103 19.92 -12.18 -9.68
C SER A 103 18.76 -11.84 -8.75
N PHE A 104 18.43 -10.56 -8.57
CA PHE A 104 17.25 -10.14 -7.84
C PHE A 104 15.98 -10.64 -8.54
N PHE A 105 15.80 -10.35 -9.83
CA PHE A 105 14.61 -10.78 -10.58
C PHE A 105 14.49 -12.31 -10.63
N ASP A 106 15.59 -13.03 -10.88
CA ASP A 106 15.61 -14.50 -10.87
C ASP A 106 15.05 -15.05 -9.56
N MET A 107 15.45 -14.47 -8.42
CA MET A 107 14.97 -14.87 -7.11
C MET A 107 13.52 -14.47 -6.84
N ILE A 108 13.08 -13.27 -7.26
CA ILE A 108 11.69 -12.84 -7.13
C ILE A 108 10.75 -13.81 -7.85
N LEU A 109 11.11 -14.21 -9.07
CA LEU A 109 10.34 -15.14 -9.88
C LEU A 109 10.38 -16.57 -9.31
N ALA A 110 11.55 -17.06 -8.92
CA ALA A 110 11.71 -18.40 -8.34
C ALA A 110 10.95 -18.58 -7.01
N LEU A 111 10.86 -17.53 -6.20
CA LEU A 111 10.08 -17.53 -4.96
C LEU A 111 8.57 -17.41 -5.22
N GLY A 112 8.17 -16.91 -6.38
CA GLY A 112 6.79 -16.85 -6.85
C GLY A 112 6.03 -15.60 -6.41
N PHE A 113 6.71 -14.50 -6.10
CA PHE A 113 6.07 -13.20 -5.91
C PHE A 113 5.20 -12.84 -7.12
N ASN A 114 4.12 -12.10 -6.90
CA ASN A 114 3.22 -11.62 -7.96
C ASN A 114 3.27 -10.10 -8.15
N GLY A 115 4.13 -9.41 -7.41
CA GLY A 115 4.40 -7.99 -7.63
C GLY A 115 5.83 -7.58 -7.32
N ILE A 116 6.14 -6.34 -7.66
CA ILE A 116 7.43 -5.68 -7.40
C ILE A 116 7.20 -4.20 -7.13
N GLU A 117 7.99 -3.63 -6.19
CA GLU A 117 8.07 -2.18 -5.98
C GLU A 117 9.33 -1.61 -6.63
N ILE A 118 9.19 -0.52 -7.38
CA ILE A 118 10.29 0.23 -7.99
C ILE A 118 10.35 1.61 -7.36
N SER A 119 11.46 1.87 -6.68
CA SER A 119 11.74 3.10 -5.96
C SER A 119 13.17 3.56 -6.21
N ASP A 120 13.41 4.83 -5.95
CA ASP A 120 14.70 5.52 -6.03
C ASP A 120 14.84 6.51 -4.87
N GLY A 121 14.24 6.19 -3.72
CA GLY A 121 14.22 7.09 -2.57
C GLY A 121 15.55 7.15 -1.81
N THR A 122 16.41 6.13 -1.95
CA THR A 122 17.72 6.01 -1.28
C THR A 122 18.90 6.24 -2.21
N ILE A 123 18.73 5.94 -3.49
CA ILE A 123 19.78 6.02 -4.52
C ILE A 123 19.37 6.98 -5.63
N GLN A 124 20.34 7.60 -6.28
CA GLN A 124 20.04 8.30 -7.54
C GLN A 124 19.91 7.27 -8.65
N MET A 125 18.69 7.15 -9.19
CA MET A 125 18.40 6.33 -10.36
C MET A 125 17.98 7.27 -11.50
N ASP A 126 18.64 7.16 -12.65
CA ASP A 126 18.18 7.93 -13.81
C ASP A 126 16.85 7.38 -14.35
N ARG A 127 16.10 8.26 -15.03
CA ARG A 127 14.78 7.92 -15.58
C ARG A 127 14.85 6.73 -16.55
N ARG A 128 15.93 6.58 -17.32
CA ARG A 128 16.07 5.49 -18.29
C ARG A 128 16.18 4.15 -17.56
N GLN A 129 16.92 4.09 -16.47
CA GLN A 129 17.07 2.89 -15.66
C GLN A 129 15.75 2.54 -14.96
N ARG A 130 15.05 3.54 -14.38
CA ARG A 130 13.70 3.32 -13.79
C ARG A 130 12.72 2.73 -14.81
N ASN A 131 12.63 3.33 -15.99
CA ASN A 131 11.73 2.86 -17.05
C ASN A 131 12.05 1.41 -17.48
N LYS A 132 13.34 1.05 -17.56
CA LYS A 132 13.77 -0.33 -17.84
C LYS A 132 13.32 -1.31 -16.76
N LEU A 133 13.40 -0.93 -15.48
CA LEU A 133 12.96 -1.77 -14.37
C LEU A 133 11.45 -1.97 -14.39
N ILE A 134 10.68 -0.92 -14.71
CA ILE A 134 9.21 -0.99 -14.86
C ILE A 134 8.86 -1.95 -15.99
N ALA A 135 9.43 -1.75 -17.17
CA ALA A 135 9.20 -2.61 -18.33
C ALA A 135 9.59 -4.07 -18.02
N ARG A 136 10.73 -4.30 -17.37
CA ARG A 136 11.15 -5.64 -16.97
C ARG A 136 10.17 -6.31 -16.01
N GLY A 137 9.68 -5.59 -15.00
CA GLY A 137 8.67 -6.13 -14.08
C GLY A 137 7.42 -6.61 -14.81
N LEU A 138 6.94 -5.81 -15.76
CA LEU A 138 5.76 -6.12 -16.58
C LEU A 138 6.03 -7.29 -17.55
N ASP A 139 7.18 -7.32 -18.21
CA ASP A 139 7.59 -8.38 -19.14
C ASP A 139 7.67 -9.75 -18.45
N GLU A 140 8.05 -9.77 -17.17
CA GLU A 140 8.10 -10.97 -16.32
C GLU A 140 6.73 -11.33 -15.69
N GLY A 141 5.68 -10.58 -16.02
CA GLY A 141 4.31 -10.83 -15.56
C GLY A 141 4.02 -10.44 -14.12
N LEU A 142 4.83 -9.55 -13.52
CA LEU A 142 4.61 -9.00 -12.18
C LEU A 142 3.71 -7.77 -12.25
N GLU A 143 2.87 -7.57 -11.24
CA GLU A 143 2.21 -6.28 -11.05
C GLU A 143 3.22 -5.28 -10.47
N VAL A 144 3.43 -4.17 -11.19
CA VAL A 144 4.41 -3.15 -10.82
C VAL A 144 3.73 -2.07 -9.99
N ILE A 145 4.31 -1.80 -8.82
CA ILE A 145 4.05 -0.64 -7.99
C ILE A 145 5.28 0.24 -8.04
N THR A 146 5.10 1.55 -8.13
CA THR A 146 6.22 2.47 -7.99
C THR A 146 6.06 3.32 -6.75
N GLU A 147 7.15 3.92 -6.30
CA GLU A 147 7.16 4.83 -5.14
C GLU A 147 7.80 6.16 -5.55
N TYR A 148 7.24 7.24 -5.04
CA TYR A 148 7.79 8.59 -5.08
C TYR A 148 8.03 9.07 -3.66
N GLY A 149 9.29 9.44 -3.38
CA GLY A 149 9.72 9.98 -2.10
C GLY A 149 11.24 10.04 -2.01
N LYS A 150 11.78 11.10 -1.38
CA LYS A 150 13.21 11.18 -1.04
C LYS A 150 13.37 10.86 0.44
N LYS A 151 14.21 9.89 0.79
CA LYS A 151 14.41 9.34 2.15
C LYS A 151 15.14 10.28 3.14
N GLY A 152 15.18 11.58 2.89
CA GLY A 152 15.73 12.59 3.81
C GLY A 152 14.68 13.08 4.80
N TRP A 153 15.03 13.26 6.08
CA TRP A 153 14.17 13.97 7.02
C TRP A 153 13.97 15.42 6.57
N GLY A 154 12.74 15.90 6.54
CA GLY A 154 12.39 17.23 6.04
C GLY A 154 12.27 17.31 4.53
N SER A 155 12.26 16.19 3.80
CA SER A 155 11.95 16.21 2.38
C SER A 155 10.49 16.63 2.15
N SER A 156 10.29 17.56 1.22
CA SER A 156 8.97 17.98 0.74
C SER A 156 8.68 17.33 -0.61
N ILE A 157 7.40 17.26 -0.96
CA ILE A 157 6.99 16.83 -2.30
C ILE A 157 7.38 17.92 -3.32
N GLU A 158 8.17 17.56 -4.33
CA GLU A 158 8.39 18.40 -5.50
C GLU A 158 7.28 18.11 -6.50
N LEU A 159 6.20 18.91 -6.47
CA LEU A 159 4.96 18.61 -7.19
C LEU A 159 5.16 18.32 -8.69
N ALA A 160 6.02 19.07 -9.37
CA ALA A 160 6.32 18.84 -10.78
C ALA A 160 6.99 17.46 -11.01
N GLU A 161 7.96 17.09 -10.18
CA GLU A 161 8.66 15.80 -10.26
C GLU A 161 7.71 14.63 -9.95
N LEU A 162 6.79 14.83 -8.99
CA LEU A 162 5.74 13.85 -8.67
C LEU A 162 4.77 13.67 -9.86
N ILE A 163 4.28 14.76 -10.45
CA ILE A 163 3.38 14.70 -11.61
C ILE A 163 4.04 13.93 -12.75
N ASP A 164 5.28 14.30 -13.10
CA ASP A 164 6.04 13.62 -14.16
C ASP A 164 6.23 12.13 -13.83
N THR A 165 6.57 11.81 -12.58
CA THR A 165 6.73 10.42 -12.14
C THR A 165 5.43 9.64 -12.26
N VAL A 166 4.31 10.18 -11.79
CA VAL A 166 3.02 9.49 -11.85
C VAL A 166 2.57 9.29 -13.30
N LEU A 167 2.69 10.31 -14.14
CA LEU A 167 2.29 10.21 -15.54
C LEU A 167 3.12 9.17 -16.29
N ILE A 168 4.46 9.27 -16.22
CA ILE A 168 5.37 8.38 -16.94
C ILE A 168 5.26 6.93 -16.42
N ASP A 169 5.29 6.74 -15.10
CA ASP A 169 5.23 5.40 -14.52
C ASP A 169 3.88 4.72 -14.85
N SER A 170 2.78 5.48 -14.78
CA SER A 170 1.44 4.97 -15.15
C SER A 170 1.32 4.65 -16.64
N GLU A 171 1.88 5.48 -17.53
CA GLU A 171 1.89 5.24 -18.98
C GLU A 171 2.69 3.98 -19.34
N LEU A 172 3.77 3.70 -18.60
CA LEU A 172 4.55 2.48 -18.74
C LEU A 172 3.85 1.24 -18.20
N GLY A 173 2.78 1.40 -17.40
CA GLY A 173 1.98 0.29 -16.88
C GLY A 173 2.10 0.03 -15.38
N ALA A 174 2.72 0.92 -14.61
CA ALA A 174 2.64 0.86 -13.15
C ALA A 174 1.17 0.96 -12.71
N SER A 175 0.76 0.08 -11.80
CA SER A 175 -0.64 0.00 -11.36
C SER A 175 -0.99 1.09 -10.36
N LEU A 176 -0.05 1.45 -9.46
CA LEU A 176 -0.16 2.53 -8.50
C LEU A 176 1.20 3.19 -8.29
N VAL A 177 1.18 4.47 -7.91
CA VAL A 177 2.34 5.21 -7.42
C VAL A 177 2.14 5.53 -5.95
N THR A 178 3.06 5.06 -5.12
CA THR A 178 3.05 5.24 -3.67
C THR A 178 3.64 6.61 -3.33
N ILE A 179 2.92 7.38 -2.51
CA ILE A 179 3.44 8.59 -1.88
C ILE A 179 4.09 8.20 -0.55
N GLU A 180 5.42 8.26 -0.48
CA GLU A 180 6.19 7.78 0.67
C GLU A 180 5.92 8.62 1.92
N ALA A 181 5.66 7.94 3.04
CA ALA A 181 5.60 8.48 4.39
C ALA A 181 6.52 7.72 5.37
N ARG A 182 7.25 6.72 4.87
CA ARG A 182 8.08 5.80 5.66
C ARG A 182 7.24 5.05 6.69
N GLU A 183 7.91 4.28 7.54
CA GLU A 183 7.27 3.61 8.67
C GLU A 183 6.86 4.59 9.77
N SER A 184 7.62 5.66 9.98
CA SER A 184 7.34 6.63 11.05
C SER A 184 6.12 7.50 10.77
N GLY A 185 5.84 7.79 9.50
CA GLY A 185 4.84 8.78 9.13
C GLY A 185 5.21 10.22 9.55
N MET A 186 6.47 10.50 9.88
CA MET A 186 6.88 11.79 10.46
C MET A 186 8.00 12.44 9.65
N GLY A 187 7.79 13.70 9.27
CA GLY A 187 8.78 14.58 8.66
C GLY A 187 9.17 14.20 7.24
N VAL A 188 8.25 13.63 6.47
CA VAL A 188 8.46 13.13 5.11
C VAL A 188 7.18 13.23 4.30
N GLY A 189 7.31 13.59 3.02
CA GLY A 189 6.19 13.67 2.09
C GLY A 189 5.11 14.64 2.59
N ILE A 190 3.86 14.18 2.59
CA ILE A 190 2.70 14.94 3.04
C ILE A 190 2.59 15.10 4.56
N PHE A 191 3.52 14.58 5.36
CA PHE A 191 3.47 14.70 6.82
C PHE A 191 4.59 15.56 7.39
N ASP A 192 4.24 16.42 8.35
CA ASP A 192 5.19 17.24 9.10
C ASP A 192 5.95 16.44 10.17
N GLY A 193 6.84 17.11 10.90
CA GLY A 193 7.66 16.47 11.95
C GLY A 193 6.86 15.87 13.11
N GLU A 194 5.58 16.23 13.27
CA GLU A 194 4.66 15.67 14.28
C GLU A 194 3.72 14.60 13.68
N GLY A 195 3.88 14.30 12.38
CA GLY A 195 3.04 13.35 11.65
C GLY A 195 1.68 13.90 11.23
N LYS A 196 1.46 15.22 11.34
CA LYS A 196 0.24 15.87 10.85
C LYS A 196 0.31 16.08 9.35
N CYS A 197 -0.84 15.94 8.69
CA CYS A 197 -0.95 16.12 7.26
C CYS A 197 -0.75 17.60 6.89
N LYS A 198 0.06 17.83 5.85
CA LYS A 198 0.25 19.14 5.22
C LYS A 198 -0.83 19.31 4.16
N ASP A 199 -1.98 19.84 4.56
CA ASP A 199 -3.17 19.89 3.70
C ASP A 199 -2.93 20.64 2.39
N GLU A 200 -2.14 21.72 2.39
CA GLU A 200 -1.82 22.44 1.15
C GLU A 200 -1.08 21.56 0.13
N GLU A 201 -0.11 20.76 0.58
CA GLU A 201 0.60 19.80 -0.28
C GLU A 201 -0.37 18.72 -0.79
N LEU A 202 -1.20 18.16 0.10
CA LEU A 202 -2.19 17.14 -0.24
C LEU A 202 -3.16 17.61 -1.34
N HIS A 203 -3.75 18.79 -1.17
CA HIS A 203 -4.69 19.36 -2.14
C HIS A 203 -3.99 19.69 -3.46
N SER A 204 -2.74 20.16 -3.42
CA SER A 204 -1.97 20.46 -4.64
C SER A 204 -1.70 19.22 -5.48
N VAL A 205 -1.40 18.08 -4.84
CA VAL A 205 -1.25 16.79 -5.52
C VAL A 205 -2.57 16.37 -6.17
N LEU A 206 -3.67 16.39 -5.42
CA LEU A 206 -4.98 15.93 -5.91
C LEU A 206 -5.62 16.85 -6.96
N ALA A 207 -5.21 18.12 -7.02
CA ALA A 207 -5.59 19.02 -8.09
C ALA A 207 -4.95 18.65 -9.43
N SER A 208 -3.83 17.91 -9.41
CA SER A 208 -3.01 17.61 -10.59
C SER A 208 -3.03 16.14 -10.98
N ILE A 209 -3.30 15.25 -10.03
CA ILE A 209 -3.18 13.80 -10.18
C ILE A 209 -4.46 13.13 -9.69
N SER A 210 -4.97 12.19 -10.48
CA SER A 210 -6.14 11.40 -10.10
C SER A 210 -5.82 10.50 -8.90
N GLY A 211 -6.64 10.57 -7.85
CA GLY A 211 -6.39 9.84 -6.59
C GLY A 211 -6.44 8.32 -6.71
N ASP A 212 -7.08 7.77 -7.74
CA ASP A 212 -7.13 6.33 -8.04
C ASP A 212 -5.79 5.76 -8.54
N LYS A 213 -4.83 6.63 -8.88
CA LYS A 213 -3.45 6.25 -9.22
C LYS A 213 -2.51 6.27 -8.02
N LEU A 214 -2.95 6.80 -6.88
CA LEU A 214 -2.09 7.10 -5.74
C LEU A 214 -2.34 6.16 -4.57
N LEU A 215 -1.26 5.59 -4.01
CA LEU A 215 -1.26 4.88 -2.74
C LEU A 215 -0.63 5.77 -1.66
N TRP A 216 -1.41 6.21 -0.66
CA TRP A 216 -0.90 7.06 0.40
C TRP A 216 -0.39 6.22 1.56
N GLU A 217 0.90 6.26 1.87
CA GLU A 217 1.40 5.64 3.10
C GLU A 217 0.85 6.40 4.32
N ALA A 218 0.21 5.68 5.25
CA ALA A 218 -0.42 6.26 6.44
C ALA A 218 -0.29 5.30 7.63
N PRO A 219 0.93 5.09 8.15
CA PRO A 219 1.17 4.11 9.22
C PRO A 219 0.43 4.43 10.52
N LEU A 220 0.14 5.71 10.81
CA LEU A 220 -0.50 6.12 12.06
C LEU A 220 -2.02 6.26 11.91
N LYS A 221 -2.77 5.82 12.94
CA LYS A 221 -4.23 5.98 13.01
C LYS A 221 -4.68 7.43 12.71
N THR A 222 -4.00 8.42 13.28
CA THR A 222 -4.33 9.84 13.09
C THR A 222 -4.25 10.25 11.62
N GLN A 223 -3.29 9.71 10.87
CA GLN A 223 -3.13 9.95 9.43
C GLN A 223 -4.24 9.27 8.62
N GLN A 224 -4.55 8.02 8.96
CA GLN A 224 -5.63 7.27 8.32
C GLN A 224 -6.98 7.99 8.49
N VAL A 225 -7.29 8.44 9.71
CA VAL A 225 -8.50 9.23 10.01
C VAL A 225 -8.53 10.51 9.19
N HIS A 226 -7.43 11.26 9.19
CA HIS A 226 -7.35 12.54 8.48
C HIS A 226 -7.58 12.36 6.99
N LEU A 227 -6.84 11.45 6.35
CA LEU A 227 -6.96 11.20 4.92
C LEU A 227 -8.36 10.67 4.54
N ILE A 228 -8.94 9.77 5.32
CA ILE A 228 -10.31 9.26 5.07
C ILE A 228 -11.35 10.38 5.17
N ASN A 229 -11.23 11.28 6.15
CA ASN A 229 -12.15 12.40 6.30
C ASN A 229 -11.98 13.44 5.19
N SER A 230 -10.75 13.69 4.75
CA SER A 230 -10.45 14.68 3.71
C SER A 230 -10.79 14.19 2.31
N LEU A 231 -10.51 12.92 2.01
CA LEU A 231 -10.51 12.38 0.64
C LEU A 231 -11.59 11.31 0.40
N GLY A 232 -12.24 10.84 1.46
CA GLY A 232 -13.24 9.78 1.42
C GLY A 232 -12.69 8.39 1.74
N PRO A 233 -13.58 7.43 2.00
CA PRO A 233 -13.22 6.09 2.48
C PRO A 233 -12.64 5.18 1.38
N ASP A 234 -12.64 5.61 0.12
CA ASP A 234 -12.23 4.82 -1.05
C ASP A 234 -10.81 5.16 -1.54
N ILE A 235 -10.03 5.94 -0.80
CA ILE A 235 -8.60 6.14 -1.09
C ILE A 235 -7.76 4.90 -0.82
N HIS A 236 -6.69 4.71 -1.59
CA HIS A 236 -5.72 3.66 -1.32
C HIS A 236 -4.81 4.07 -0.16
N LEU A 237 -4.65 3.19 0.84
CA LEU A 237 -3.78 3.43 1.99
C LEU A 237 -2.75 2.31 2.13
N GLY A 238 -1.51 2.71 2.36
CA GLY A 238 -0.36 1.83 2.53
C GLY A 238 0.36 1.99 3.86
N ASN A 239 1.34 1.13 4.10
CA ASN A 239 2.05 1.00 5.38
C ASN A 239 1.13 0.73 6.57
N ILE A 240 0.00 0.06 6.34
CA ILE A 240 -0.92 -0.30 7.41
C ILE A 240 -0.30 -1.41 8.25
N SER A 241 -0.27 -1.23 9.56
CA SER A 241 0.21 -2.26 10.47
C SER A 241 -0.68 -3.49 10.41
N PRO A 242 -0.14 -4.72 10.47
CA PRO A 242 -0.93 -5.95 10.43
C PRO A 242 -2.07 -6.00 11.47
N ASP A 243 -1.86 -5.45 12.65
CA ASP A 243 -2.83 -5.40 13.75
C ASP A 243 -3.89 -4.29 13.60
N GLU A 244 -3.71 -3.34 12.66
CA GLU A 244 -4.65 -2.23 12.43
C GLU A 244 -5.60 -2.47 11.25
N VAL A 245 -5.51 -3.59 10.54
CA VAL A 245 -6.33 -3.83 9.31
C VAL A 245 -7.83 -3.73 9.58
N ILE A 246 -8.32 -4.40 10.63
CA ILE A 246 -9.75 -4.35 10.99
C ILE A 246 -10.14 -2.96 11.51
N ALA A 247 -9.24 -2.30 12.26
CA ALA A 247 -9.46 -0.95 12.75
C ALA A 247 -9.56 0.07 11.62
N LEU A 248 -8.77 -0.10 10.56
CA LEU A 248 -8.85 0.70 9.34
C LEU A 248 -10.14 0.43 8.57
N GLU A 249 -10.54 -0.83 8.42
CA GLU A 249 -11.82 -1.14 7.76
C GLU A 249 -13.00 -0.53 8.52
N ALA A 250 -12.97 -0.53 9.85
CA ALA A 250 -13.98 0.16 10.67
C ALA A 250 -13.97 1.68 10.42
N LEU A 251 -12.80 2.29 10.19
CA LEU A 251 -12.72 3.70 9.80
C LEU A 251 -13.39 3.94 8.43
N ARG A 252 -13.09 3.11 7.43
CA ARG A 252 -13.64 3.23 6.06
C ARG A 252 -15.17 3.11 6.03
N ARG A 253 -15.74 2.27 6.90
CA ARG A 253 -17.19 2.01 6.96
C ARG A 253 -17.95 2.92 7.92
N GLY A 254 -17.28 3.88 8.58
CA GLY A 254 -17.93 4.73 9.58
C GLY A 254 -18.40 3.96 10.82
N LEU A 255 -17.72 2.86 11.17
CA LEU A 255 -17.98 2.04 12.35
C LEU A 255 -17.13 2.44 13.56
N ARG A 256 -16.31 3.48 13.41
CA ARG A 256 -15.48 4.04 14.48
C ARG A 256 -15.88 5.50 14.70
N SER A 257 -15.78 5.98 15.95
CA SER A 257 -16.20 7.33 16.32
C SER A 257 -15.57 8.42 15.45
N ASP A 258 -14.33 8.23 15.01
CA ASP A 258 -13.58 9.18 14.20
C ASP A 258 -14.20 9.44 12.81
N THR A 259 -15.01 8.50 12.31
CA THR A 259 -15.59 8.50 10.95
C THR A 259 -17.09 8.18 10.93
N LEU A 260 -17.75 8.16 12.09
CA LEU A 260 -19.19 7.82 12.22
C LEU A 260 -20.11 8.70 11.35
N SER A 261 -19.72 9.96 11.14
CA SER A 261 -20.44 10.91 10.28
C SER A 261 -20.49 10.48 8.82
N LEU A 262 -19.53 9.69 8.32
CA LEU A 262 -19.50 9.20 6.95
C LEU A 262 -20.68 8.24 6.68
N GLY A 263 -21.04 7.42 7.66
CA GLY A 263 -22.21 6.53 7.58
C GLY A 263 -23.55 7.23 7.83
N SER A 264 -23.50 8.50 8.25
CA SER A 264 -24.68 9.29 8.62
C SER A 264 -25.11 10.29 7.55
N ARG A 265 -24.46 10.31 6.36
CA ARG A 265 -24.84 11.21 5.28
C ARG A 265 -26.28 10.90 4.84
N LYS A 266 -27.20 11.74 5.30
CA LYS A 266 -28.48 12.00 4.65
C LYS A 266 -28.20 12.94 3.48
N ASP A 267 -28.89 12.68 2.37
CA ASP A 267 -28.88 13.43 1.10
C ASP A 267 -28.54 14.93 1.24
#